data_AF-A0A375IEI4-F1
#
_entry.id   AF-A0A375IEI4-F1
#
_cell.length_a   1.000
_cell.length_b   1.000
_cell.length_c   1.000
_cell.angle_alpha   90.00
_cell.angle_beta   90.00
_cell.angle_gamma   90.00
#
_symmetry.space_group_name_H-M   'P 1'
#
loop_
_entity.id
_entity.type
_entity.pdbx_description
1 polymer ?
#
loop_
_entity_poly.entity_id
_entity_poly.type
_entity_poly.pdbx_seq_one_letter_code
_entity_poly.pdbx_strand_id
1 'polypeptide(L)'
;MAGSAMAGLGRADMPCTPAELLHRIRAMLKQLSFDEASAAKTEASGIERRLATRLSQAIAVGSALEIAVVLGCGAELSLFPDDAVLERCTTTVRTAGQCTLVGAIWAVRHRCVRGGGAVRRFSL
;
A
#
# COMPACT_ATOMS: atom_id res chain seq x y z
N MET A 1 23.29 -39.75 -9.80
CA MET A 1 23.43 -38.28 -9.94
C MET A 1 22.08 -37.71 -10.35
N ALA A 2 21.63 -36.68 -9.63
CA ALA A 2 20.60 -35.66 -9.93
C ALA A 2 19.36 -36.05 -10.77
N GLY A 3 18.11 -35.74 -10.38
CA GLY A 3 17.71 -34.59 -9.60
C GLY A 3 16.35 -34.78 -8.93
N SER A 4 16.32 -34.47 -7.64
CA SER A 4 15.16 -33.91 -6.96
C SER A 4 14.93 -32.49 -7.45
N ALA A 5 13.68 -32.13 -7.79
CA ALA A 5 13.02 -30.86 -7.46
C ALA A 5 11.87 -30.59 -8.42
N MET A 6 10.64 -30.89 -8.01
CA MET A 6 9.43 -30.09 -8.33
C MET A 6 8.39 -30.34 -7.24
N ALA A 7 8.76 -30.06 -5.99
CA ALA A 7 7.80 -29.87 -4.89
C ALA A 7 7.83 -28.38 -4.56
N GLY A 8 6.97 -27.60 -5.20
CA GLY A 8 7.01 -26.15 -5.09
C GLY A 8 5.89 -25.42 -5.81
N LEU A 9 4.71 -26.03 -6.01
CA LEU A 9 3.49 -25.26 -6.27
C LEU A 9 2.98 -24.73 -4.92
N GLY A 10 3.73 -23.76 -4.40
CA GLY A 10 3.30 -22.95 -3.27
C GLY A 10 1.96 -22.31 -3.60
N ARG A 11 1.03 -22.41 -2.66
CA ARG A 11 -0.20 -21.62 -2.52
C ARG A 11 -0.40 -20.61 -3.66
N ALA A 12 -1.08 -21.04 -4.71
CA ALA A 12 -1.46 -20.19 -5.82
C ALA A 12 -2.09 -18.90 -5.28
N ASP A 13 -1.48 -17.79 -5.66
CA ASP A 13 -2.00 -16.43 -5.61
C ASP A 13 -3.51 -16.40 -5.83
N MET A 14 -4.28 -16.46 -4.75
CA MET A 14 -5.71 -16.20 -4.84
C MET A 14 -5.84 -14.72 -5.27
N PRO A 15 -6.44 -14.43 -6.42
CA PRO A 15 -6.56 -13.06 -6.91
C PRO A 15 -7.27 -12.23 -5.85
N CYS A 16 -6.65 -11.14 -5.42
CA CYS A 16 -7.25 -10.28 -4.41
C CYS A 16 -8.51 -9.65 -5.00
N THR A 17 -9.68 -9.94 -4.42
CA THR A 17 -10.93 -9.36 -4.90
C THR A 17 -11.01 -7.89 -4.48
N PRO A 18 -11.78 -7.04 -5.19
CA PRO A 18 -11.96 -5.65 -4.78
C PRO A 18 -12.51 -5.51 -3.36
N ALA A 19 -13.43 -6.41 -2.96
CA ALA A 19 -14.00 -6.42 -1.62
C ALA A 19 -12.95 -6.74 -0.54
N GLU A 20 -12.09 -7.73 -0.79
CA GLU A 20 -11.00 -8.10 0.10
C GLU A 20 -9.98 -6.97 0.25
N LEU A 21 -9.62 -6.32 -0.85
CA LEU A 21 -8.71 -5.18 -0.84
C LEU A 21 -9.27 -4.01 -0.01
N LEU A 22 -10.55 -3.65 -0.25
CA LEU A 22 -11.22 -2.60 0.53
C LEU A 22 -11.36 -2.97 2.00
N HIS A 23 -11.62 -4.24 2.31
CA HIS A 23 -11.67 -4.73 3.68
C HIS A 23 -10.33 -4.52 4.39
N ARG A 24 -9.21 -4.89 3.73
CA ARG A 24 -7.85 -4.70 4.26
C ARG A 24 -7.49 -3.23 4.44
N ILE A 25 -7.83 -2.37 3.49
CA ILE A 25 -7.62 -0.91 3.60
C ILE A 25 -8.37 -0.37 4.84
N ARG A 26 -9.65 -0.69 4.98
CA ARG A 26 -10.46 -0.24 6.14
C ARG A 26 -9.95 -0.78 7.46
N ALA A 27 -9.52 -2.05 7.49
CA ALA A 27 -8.94 -2.66 8.68
C ALA A 27 -7.64 -1.96 9.09
N MET A 28 -6.76 -1.66 8.13
CA MET A 28 -5.52 -0.93 8.39
C MET A 28 -5.77 0.50 8.84
N LEU A 29 -6.72 1.21 8.24
CA LEU A 29 -7.13 2.55 8.69
C LEU A 29 -7.63 2.55 10.14
N LYS A 30 -8.45 1.55 10.51
CA LYS A 30 -8.90 1.39 11.90
C LYS A 30 -7.73 1.19 12.86
N GLN A 31 -6.74 0.38 12.49
CA GLN A 31 -5.53 0.18 13.27
C GLN A 31 -4.74 1.48 13.43
N LEU A 32 -4.53 2.22 12.34
CA LEU A 32 -3.84 3.52 12.37
C LEU A 32 -4.56 4.54 13.25
N SER A 33 -5.89 4.60 13.20
CA SER A 33 -6.67 5.51 14.05
C SER A 33 -6.66 5.11 15.53
N PHE A 34 -6.70 3.80 15.82
CA PHE A 34 -6.64 3.30 17.20
C PHE A 34 -5.28 3.61 17.82
N ASP A 35 -4.22 3.39 17.06
CA ASP A 35 -2.87 3.66 17.51
C ASP A 35 -2.57 5.15 17.65
N GLU A 36 -3.19 6.01 16.83
CA GLU A 36 -3.12 7.47 16.98
C GLU A 36 -3.84 7.92 18.25
N ALA A 37 -5.05 7.40 18.52
CA ALA A 37 -5.79 7.69 19.74
C ALA A 37 -5.02 7.27 21.01
N SER A 38 -4.21 6.20 20.91
CA SER A 38 -3.34 5.73 21.98
C SER A 38 -2.02 6.51 22.09
N ALA A 39 -1.62 7.26 21.05
CA ALA A 39 -0.37 8.02 21.06
C ALA A 39 -0.61 9.42 21.65
N ALA A 40 0.12 9.75 22.72
CA ALA A 40 -0.02 11.01 23.44
C ALA A 40 0.32 12.22 22.54
N LYS A 41 -0.71 12.81 21.89
CA LYS A 41 -0.83 14.18 21.33
C LYS A 41 0.46 14.88 20.85
N THR A 42 1.40 14.14 20.27
CA THR A 42 2.65 14.72 19.78
C THR A 42 2.75 14.35 18.32
N GLU A 43 2.22 15.28 17.54
CA GLU A 43 2.39 15.47 16.11
C GLU A 43 1.57 14.61 15.14
N ALA A 44 0.91 15.33 14.21
CA ALA A 44 0.34 14.83 12.97
C ALA A 44 1.38 14.14 12.02
N SER A 45 2.62 13.96 12.48
CA SER A 45 3.72 13.23 11.83
C SER A 45 3.70 11.72 12.15
N GLY A 46 2.93 11.28 13.16
CA GLY A 46 2.88 9.89 13.58
C GLY A 46 2.32 8.94 12.51
N ILE A 47 1.21 9.32 11.87
CA ILE A 47 0.60 8.53 10.80
C ILE A 47 1.47 8.52 9.55
N GLU A 48 2.03 9.67 9.15
CA GLU A 48 2.96 9.77 8.02
C GLU A 48 4.14 8.82 8.17
N ARG A 49 4.82 8.86 9.32
CA ARG A 49 5.99 8.01 9.59
C ARG A 49 5.63 6.52 9.58
N ARG A 50 4.45 6.15 10.08
CA ARG A 50 3.95 4.77 10.06
C ARG A 50 3.66 4.30 8.64
N LEU A 51 2.99 5.12 7.83
CA LEU A 51 2.73 4.82 6.43
C LEU A 51 4.03 4.71 5.64
N ALA A 52 4.98 5.63 5.83
CA ALA A 52 6.31 5.57 5.24
C ALA A 52 7.03 4.27 5.62
N THR A 53 7.07 3.93 6.91
CA THR A 53 7.75 2.72 7.40
C THR A 53 7.14 1.46 6.79
N ARG A 54 5.81 1.34 6.77
CA ARG A 54 5.14 0.18 6.17
C ARG A 54 5.31 0.13 4.65
N LEU A 55 5.28 1.27 3.97
CA LEU A 55 5.51 1.31 2.52
C LEU A 55 6.94 0.88 2.18
N SER A 56 7.94 1.35 2.93
CA SER A 56 9.33 0.93 2.80
C SER A 56 9.49 -0.58 3.02
N GLN A 57 8.85 -1.15 4.04
CA GLN A 57 8.86 -2.59 4.29
C GLN A 57 8.19 -3.37 3.16
N ALA A 58 7.02 -2.94 2.69
CA ALA A 58 6.30 -3.60 1.60
C ALA A 58 7.10 -3.57 0.28
N ILE A 59 7.80 -2.45 0.00
CA ILE A 59 8.72 -2.34 -1.14
C ILE A 59 9.90 -3.29 -0.97
N ALA A 60 10.52 -3.35 0.21
CA ALA A 60 11.67 -4.22 0.47
C ALA A 60 11.32 -5.71 0.32
N VAL A 61 10.11 -6.11 0.72
CA VAL A 61 9.60 -7.48 0.56
C VAL A 61 9.06 -7.74 -0.85
N GLY A 62 8.77 -6.70 -1.63
CA GLY A 62 8.18 -6.81 -2.97
C GLY A 62 6.70 -7.18 -2.96
N SER A 63 5.99 -6.94 -1.85
CA SER A 63 4.59 -7.33 -1.67
C SER A 63 3.64 -6.37 -2.38
N ALA A 64 3.20 -6.73 -3.59
CA ALA A 64 2.27 -5.91 -4.37
C ALA A 64 0.94 -5.63 -3.65
N LEU A 65 0.45 -6.61 -2.89
CA LEU A 65 -0.78 -6.47 -2.10
C LEU A 65 -0.62 -5.46 -0.97
N GLU A 66 0.46 -5.56 -0.19
CA GLU A 66 0.70 -4.61 0.91
C GLU A 66 0.95 -3.21 0.39
N ILE A 67 1.68 -3.06 -0.73
CA ILE A 67 1.85 -1.77 -1.41
C ILE A 67 0.48 -1.16 -1.76
N ALA A 68 -0.41 -1.93 -2.41
CA ALA A 68 -1.73 -1.44 -2.79
C ALA A 68 -2.59 -1.05 -1.57
N VAL A 69 -2.53 -1.82 -0.48
CA VAL A 69 -3.26 -1.51 0.75
C VAL A 69 -2.73 -0.23 1.39
N VAL A 70 -1.41 -0.07 1.52
CA VAL A 70 -0.80 1.12 2.14
C VAL A 70 -1.08 2.38 1.32
N LEU A 71 -0.95 2.30 0.00
CA LEU A 71 -1.30 3.41 -0.91
C LEU A 71 -2.79 3.76 -0.82
N GLY A 72 -3.66 2.75 -0.73
CA GLY A 72 -5.09 2.94 -0.52
C GLY A 72 -5.40 3.65 0.80
N CYS A 73 -4.72 3.29 1.88
CA CYS A 73 -4.85 3.98 3.17
C CYS A 73 -4.42 5.44 3.08
N GLY A 74 -3.27 5.70 2.44
CA GLY A 74 -2.80 7.06 2.19
C GLY A 74 -3.84 7.89 1.42
N ALA A 75 -4.44 7.32 0.37
CA ALA A 75 -5.45 8.01 -0.44
C ALA A 75 -6.76 8.30 0.29
N GLU A 76 -7.14 7.50 1.30
CA GLU A 76 -8.27 7.80 2.18
C GLU A 76 -7.94 8.92 3.18
N LEU A 77 -6.67 9.05 3.57
CA LEU A 77 -6.16 10.08 4.49
C LEU A 77 -5.67 11.35 3.78
N SER A 78 -5.82 11.43 2.45
CA SER A 78 -5.24 12.50 1.63
C SER A 78 -3.73 12.68 1.85
N LEU A 79 -3.03 11.57 2.06
CA LEU A 79 -1.61 11.50 2.35
C LEU A 79 -0.92 10.58 1.34
N PHE A 80 -0.08 11.12 0.48
CA PHE A 80 0.47 10.38 -0.66
C PHE A 80 2.00 10.34 -0.60
N PRO A 81 2.62 9.25 -1.06
CA PRO A 81 4.07 9.23 -1.19
C PRO A 81 4.49 10.17 -2.34
N ASP A 82 5.75 10.59 -2.33
CA ASP A 82 6.34 11.34 -3.44
C ASP A 82 6.22 10.61 -4.79
N ASP A 83 6.19 11.37 -5.88
CA ASP A 83 5.94 10.83 -7.22
C ASP A 83 6.92 9.72 -7.62
N ALA A 84 8.20 9.85 -7.24
CA ALA A 84 9.22 8.82 -7.51
C ALA A 84 8.91 7.49 -6.80
N VAL A 85 8.42 7.55 -5.56
CA VAL A 85 8.01 6.38 -4.79
C VAL A 85 6.74 5.78 -5.37
N LEU A 86 5.77 6.63 -5.74
CA LEU A 86 4.53 6.20 -6.36
C LEU A 86 4.76 5.48 -7.70
N GLU A 87 5.69 5.96 -8.53
CA GLU A 87 6.10 5.29 -9.77
C GLU A 87 6.75 3.92 -9.51
N ARG A 88 7.63 3.82 -8.51
CA ARG A 88 8.25 2.55 -8.11
C ARG A 88 7.18 1.53 -7.67
N CYS A 89 6.27 1.95 -6.78
CA CYS A 89 5.16 1.11 -6.33
C CYS A 89 4.23 0.68 -7.49
N THR A 90 3.97 1.59 -8.43
CA THR A 90 3.17 1.30 -9.62
C THR A 90 3.80 0.20 -10.45
N THR A 91 5.12 0.24 -10.62
CA THR A 91 5.87 -0.77 -11.37
C THR A 91 5.77 -2.13 -10.69
N THR A 92 6.02 -2.21 -9.38
CA THR A 92 5.94 -3.46 -8.60
C THR A 92 4.54 -4.10 -8.65
N VAL A 93 3.49 -3.29 -8.56
CA VAL A 93 2.11 -3.80 -8.60
C VAL A 93 1.70 -4.23 -10.02
N ARG A 94 2.17 -3.53 -11.05
CA ARG A 94 1.95 -3.94 -12.45
C ARG A 94 2.62 -5.29 -12.75
N THR A 95 3.83 -5.53 -12.24
CA THR A 95 4.53 -6.80 -12.44
C THR A 95 3.83 -7.98 -11.77
N ALA A 96 3.03 -7.74 -10.72
CA ALA A 96 2.23 -8.79 -10.08
C ALA A 96 1.01 -9.25 -10.91
N GLY A 97 0.65 -8.52 -11.98
CA GLY A 97 -0.39 -8.95 -12.93
C GLY A 97 -1.83 -8.96 -12.41
N GLN A 98 -2.09 -8.51 -11.17
CA GLN A 98 -3.43 -8.51 -10.59
C GLN A 98 -4.19 -7.22 -10.93
N CYS A 99 -5.22 -7.32 -11.77
CA CYS A 99 -6.02 -6.18 -12.23
C CYS A 99 -6.62 -5.35 -11.08
N THR A 100 -7.06 -6.00 -9.99
CA THR A 100 -7.60 -5.31 -8.81
C THR A 100 -6.58 -4.35 -8.19
N LEU A 101 -5.33 -4.80 -8.05
CA LEU A 101 -4.27 -4.00 -7.43
C LEU A 101 -3.84 -2.84 -8.34
N VAL A 102 -3.77 -3.10 -9.65
CA VAL A 102 -3.49 -2.07 -10.66
C VAL A 102 -4.60 -1.02 -10.68
N GLY A 103 -5.87 -1.43 -10.62
CA GLY A 103 -7.02 -0.54 -10.52
C GLY A 103 -6.99 0.32 -9.25
N ALA A 104 -6.56 -0.24 -8.13
CA ALA A 104 -6.39 0.50 -6.89
C ALA A 104 -5.31 1.58 -7.01
N ILE A 105 -4.16 1.28 -7.61
CA ILE A 105 -3.12 2.29 -7.85
C ILE A 105 -3.62 3.40 -8.78
N TRP A 106 -4.40 3.07 -9.80
CA TRP A 106 -4.99 4.08 -10.67
C TRP A 106 -5.94 5.00 -9.89
N ALA A 107 -6.78 4.45 -9.02
CA ALA A 107 -7.66 5.23 -8.15
C ALA A 107 -6.88 6.14 -7.19
N VAL A 108 -5.78 5.65 -6.61
CA VAL A 108 -4.87 6.44 -5.76
C VAL A 108 -4.29 7.62 -6.55
N ARG A 109 -3.73 7.39 -7.73
CA ARG A 109 -3.20 8.46 -8.59
C ARG A 109 -4.25 9.49 -8.95
N HIS A 110 -5.44 9.03 -9.35
CA HIS A 110 -6.54 9.91 -9.69
C HIS A 110 -6.95 10.80 -8.50
N ARG A 111 -6.98 10.26 -7.28
CA ARG A 111 -7.22 11.04 -6.06
C ARG A 111 -6.10 12.02 -5.74
N CYS A 112 -4.84 11.63 -5.92
CA CYS A 112 -3.68 12.52 -5.74
C CYS A 112 -3.79 13.75 -6.65
N VAL A 113 -4.07 13.53 -7.94
CA VAL A 113 -4.25 14.61 -8.93
C VAL A 113 -5.47 15.47 -8.60
N ARG A 114 -6.61 14.86 -8.26
CA ARG A 114 -7.83 15.61 -7.91
C ARG A 114 -7.73 16.40 -6.61
N GLY A 115 -6.89 15.97 -5.67
CA GLY A 115 -6.67 16.66 -4.41
C GLY A 115 -5.85 17.96 -4.56
N GLY A 116 -5.10 18.12 -5.66
CA GLY A 116 -4.40 19.36 -5.98
C GLY A 116 -3.31 19.74 -4.97
N GLY A 117 -3.40 20.94 -4.39
CA GLY A 117 -2.45 21.45 -3.38
C GLY A 117 -2.82 21.15 -1.92
N ALA A 118 -4.01 20.60 -1.67
CA ALA A 118 -4.48 20.27 -0.31
C ALA A 118 -3.95 18.93 0.21
N VAL A 119 -3.15 18.24 -0.62
CA VAL A 119 -2.72 16.88 -0.40
C VAL A 119 -1.37 16.87 0.30
N ARG A 120 -1.26 16.13 1.40
CA ARG A 120 0.00 15.98 2.12
C ARG A 120 0.87 14.95 1.43
N ARG A 121 2.17 15.21 1.37
CA ARG A 121 3.17 14.29 0.82
C ARG A 121 4.11 13.78 1.90
N PHE A 122 4.55 12.54 1.76
CA PHE A 122 5.57 11.95 2.61
C PHE A 122 6.66 11.25 1.78
N SER A 123 7.88 11.31 2.29
CA SER A 123 9.05 10.62 1.74
C SER A 123 9.33 9.34 2.52
N LEU A 124 10.10 8.42 1.90
CA LEU A 124 10.53 7.16 2.51
C LEU A 124 11.92 7.24 3.15
#